data_AF-A0A4C1XIB1-F1
#
_entry.id   AF-A0A4C1XIB1-F1
#
_cell.length_a   1.000
_cell.length_b   1.000
_cell.length_c   1.000
_cell.angle_alpha   90.00
_cell.angle_beta   90.00
_cell.angle_gamma   90.00
#
_symmetry.space_group_name_H-M   'P 1'
#
loop_
_entity.id
_entity.type
_entity.pdbx_description
1 polymer ?
#
loop_
_entity_poly.entity_id
_entity_poly.type
_entity_poly.pdbx_seq_one_letter_code
_entity_poly.pdbx_strand_id
1 'polypeptide(L)'
;MKEWEKASKDDEIDGNCIVRARGLPWQSSDQDIAKFFRGLNVAKGGVALCLSAQGRRNGEALVRFVAQEHRDMALKRHKHHIGPRYIEVYRATGEDFLSVAGGATCEAAAFLSRGAKVIVRMRGLPYDATAQQVVRTLFHLLI
;
A
#
# COMPACT_ATOMS: atom_id res chain seq x y z
N MET A 1 10.05 33.31 14.77
CA MET A 1 10.78 32.13 14.30
C MET A 1 9.97 30.92 14.72
N LYS A 2 9.31 30.23 13.78
CA LYS A 2 8.50 29.04 14.07
C LYS A 2 9.44 27.84 14.12
N GLU A 3 9.40 27.14 15.25
CA GLU A 3 10.02 25.84 15.46
C GLU A 3 9.57 24.87 14.36
N TRP A 4 10.56 24.34 13.65
CA TRP A 4 10.38 23.18 12.80
C TRP A 4 10.40 21.98 13.75
N GLU A 5 9.23 21.58 14.20
CA GLU A 5 9.06 20.32 14.91
C GLU A 5 9.59 19.21 13.98
N LYS A 6 10.65 18.55 14.45
CA LYS A 6 11.25 17.39 13.80
C LYS A 6 10.14 16.43 13.39
N ALA A 7 9.93 16.27 12.08
CA ALA A 7 9.26 15.09 11.56
C ALA A 7 10.06 13.88 12.09
N SER A 8 9.47 13.17 13.05
CA SER A 8 10.10 12.06 13.74
C SER A 8 10.47 10.97 12.73
N LYS A 9 11.62 10.36 13.02
CA LYS A 9 12.44 9.56 12.13
C LYS A 9 11.96 8.10 11.99
N ASP A 10 10.65 7.85 11.99
CA ASP A 10 10.08 6.49 12.02
C ASP A 10 9.37 6.13 10.71
N ASP A 11 10.15 6.08 9.63
CA ASP A 11 9.78 5.37 8.39
C ASP A 11 10.32 3.92 8.41
N GLU A 12 10.73 3.39 9.56
CA GLU A 12 10.89 1.95 9.71
C GLU A 12 9.51 1.30 9.66
N ILE A 13 9.36 0.33 8.77
CA ILE A 13 8.14 -0.49 8.73
C ILE A 13 8.20 -1.38 9.96
N ASP A 14 7.53 -0.94 11.03
CA ASP A 14 7.28 -1.80 12.17
C ASP A 14 6.46 -3.00 11.67
N GLY A 15 7.14 -4.13 11.56
CA GLY A 15 6.58 -5.37 11.08
C GLY A 15 5.41 -5.88 11.93
N ASN A 16 5.20 -5.31 13.12
CA ASN A 16 4.12 -5.67 14.01
C ASN A 16 2.81 -4.89 13.76
N CYS A 17 2.82 -3.86 12.92
CA CYS A 17 1.67 -2.99 12.64
C CYS A 17 0.91 -3.35 11.35
N ILE A 18 1.10 -4.55 10.80
CA ILE A 18 0.57 -4.93 9.48
C ILE A 18 -0.45 -6.07 9.56
N VAL A 19 -1.48 -5.98 8.73
CA VAL A 19 -2.43 -7.08 8.44
C VAL A 19 -2.46 -7.39 6.96
N ARG A 20 -2.83 -8.64 6.65
CA ARG A 20 -3.22 -9.08 5.32
C ARG A 20 -4.73 -9.29 5.28
N ALA A 21 -5.39 -8.63 4.35
CA ALA A 21 -6.79 -8.82 4.01
C ALA A 21 -6.90 -9.70 2.76
N ARG A 22 -7.71 -10.77 2.81
CA ARG A 22 -7.99 -11.68 1.70
C ARG A 22 -9.48 -11.75 1.42
N GLY A 23 -9.83 -12.11 0.18
CA GLY A 23 -11.22 -12.23 -0.25
C GLY A 23 -11.83 -10.91 -0.73
N LEU A 24 -11.00 -9.89 -0.99
CA LEU A 24 -11.45 -8.62 -1.54
C LEU A 24 -12.06 -8.86 -2.95
N PRO A 25 -13.23 -8.27 -3.26
CA PRO A 25 -13.72 -8.21 -4.63
C PRO A 25 -12.64 -7.67 -5.58
N TRP A 26 -12.51 -8.20 -6.80
CA TRP A 26 -11.45 -7.78 -7.74
C TRP A 26 -11.50 -6.29 -8.10
N GLN A 27 -12.69 -5.70 -8.08
CA GLN A 27 -12.91 -4.27 -8.31
C GLN A 27 -12.62 -3.39 -7.09
N SER A 28 -12.30 -3.97 -5.92
CA SER A 28 -12.05 -3.21 -4.69
C SER A 28 -10.87 -2.27 -4.88
N SER A 29 -11.07 -1.04 -4.46
CA SER A 29 -10.07 0.02 -4.41
C SER A 29 -9.43 0.13 -3.03
N ASP A 30 -8.38 0.92 -2.94
CA ASP A 30 -7.82 1.41 -1.68
C ASP A 30 -8.88 2.15 -0.83
N GLN A 31 -9.81 2.87 -1.46
CA GLN A 31 -10.93 3.51 -0.75
C GLN A 31 -11.86 2.50 -0.08
N ASP A 32 -12.14 1.36 -0.72
CA ASP A 32 -13.00 0.32 -0.14
C ASP A 32 -12.33 -0.34 1.07
N ILE A 33 -11.01 -0.54 0.99
CA ILE A 33 -10.20 -1.04 2.11
C ILE A 33 -10.18 -0.01 3.25
N ALA A 34 -10.00 1.28 2.94
CA ALA A 34 -10.05 2.35 3.94
C ALA A 34 -11.43 2.43 4.63
N LYS A 35 -12.53 2.24 3.88
CA LYS A 35 -13.88 2.13 4.45
C LYS A 35 -14.02 0.90 5.34
N PHE A 36 -13.51 -0.25 4.89
CA PHE A 36 -13.53 -1.49 5.68
C PHE A 36 -12.78 -1.38 7.00
N PHE A 37 -11.71 -0.59 7.06
CA PHE A 37 -10.94 -0.28 8.27
C PHE A 37 -11.26 1.10 8.88
N ARG A 38 -12.39 1.71 8.53
CA ARG A 38 -12.81 3.03 9.06
C ARG A 38 -12.76 3.08 10.58
N GLY A 39 -12.17 4.14 11.14
CA GLY A 39 -11.96 4.31 12.59
C GLY A 39 -10.65 3.72 13.10
N LEU A 40 -9.84 3.13 12.21
CA LEU A 40 -8.47 2.71 12.49
C LEU A 40 -7.51 3.59 11.68
N ASN A 41 -6.38 3.98 12.28
CA ASN A 41 -5.41 4.83 11.59
C ASN A 41 -4.48 3.98 10.72
N VAL A 42 -4.77 3.96 9.42
CA VAL A 42 -3.89 3.41 8.38
C VAL A 42 -2.74 4.39 8.14
N ALA A 43 -1.50 3.90 8.08
CA ALA A 43 -0.34 4.73 7.79
C ALA A 43 -0.44 5.36 6.38
N LYS A 44 0.18 6.52 6.17
CA LYS A 44 0.23 7.15 4.83
C LYS A 44 0.93 6.20 3.85
N GLY A 45 0.30 5.92 2.70
CA GLY A 45 0.79 4.91 1.76
C GLY A 45 0.75 3.47 2.29
N GLY A 46 0.05 3.23 3.41
CA GLY A 46 0.01 1.96 4.10
C GLY A 46 -0.92 0.91 3.48
N VAL A 47 -1.46 1.12 2.28
CA VAL A 47 -2.30 0.12 1.60
C VAL A 47 -1.56 -0.39 0.36
N ALA A 48 -1.25 -1.68 0.35
CA ALA A 48 -0.60 -2.35 -0.76
C ALA A 48 -1.53 -3.43 -1.33
N LEU A 49 -2.05 -3.20 -2.54
CA LEU A 49 -2.89 -4.18 -3.24
C LEU A 49 -2.00 -5.26 -3.87
N CYS A 50 -2.26 -6.52 -3.54
CA CYS A 50 -1.55 -7.64 -4.14
C CYS A 50 -1.96 -7.81 -5.61
N LEU A 51 -0.96 -7.97 -6.47
CA LEU A 51 -1.14 -8.23 -7.89
C LEU A 51 -0.70 -9.65 -8.23
N SER A 52 -1.39 -10.27 -9.17
CA SER A 52 -0.97 -11.53 -9.79
C SER A 52 0.26 -11.30 -10.68
N ALA A 53 0.88 -12.39 -11.15
CA ALA A 53 1.98 -12.33 -12.12
C ALA A 53 1.61 -11.58 -13.42
N GLN A 54 0.32 -11.63 -13.81
CA GLN A 54 -0.21 -10.85 -14.95
C GLN A 54 -0.53 -9.40 -14.58
N GLY A 55 -0.23 -8.98 -13.35
CA GLY A 55 -0.48 -7.66 -12.85
C GLY A 55 -1.95 -7.35 -12.53
N ARG A 56 -2.82 -8.35 -12.45
CA ARG A 56 -4.23 -8.15 -12.09
C ARG A 56 -4.40 -8.21 -10.58
N ARG A 57 -5.36 -7.48 -10.00
CA ARG A 57 -5.67 -7.58 -8.56
C ARG A 57 -6.10 -9.01 -8.25
N ASN A 58 -5.45 -9.65 -7.27
CA ASN A 58 -5.73 -11.04 -6.91
C ASN A 58 -6.77 -11.18 -5.77
N GLY A 59 -7.31 -10.06 -5.27
CA GLY A 59 -8.27 -10.05 -4.15
C GLY A 59 -7.60 -10.08 -2.78
N GLU A 60 -6.32 -9.74 -2.70
CA GLU A 60 -5.61 -9.57 -1.44
C GLU A 60 -4.99 -8.17 -1.32
N ALA A 61 -4.82 -7.72 -0.08
CA ALA A 61 -4.12 -6.48 0.22
C ALA A 61 -3.37 -6.61 1.55
N LEU A 62 -2.28 -5.88 1.68
CA LEU A 62 -1.64 -5.61 2.97
C LEU A 62 -1.94 -4.20 3.43
N VAL A 63 -2.20 -4.05 4.72
CA VAL A 63 -2.53 -2.77 5.34
C VAL A 63 -1.62 -2.55 6.54
N ARG A 64 -0.82 -1.48 6.47
CA ARG A 64 0.02 -0.96 7.55
C ARG A 64 -0.76 0.07 8.34
N PHE A 65 -0.88 -0.15 9.65
CA PHE A 65 -1.44 0.82 10.58
C PHE A 65 -0.34 1.69 11.20
N VAL A 66 -0.75 2.82 11.77
CA VAL A 66 0.16 3.73 12.49
C VAL A 66 0.62 3.13 13.82
N ALA A 67 -0.18 2.25 14.42
CA ALA A 67 0.10 1.65 15.73
C ALA A 67 -0.39 0.20 15.83
N GLN A 68 0.22 -0.57 16.72
CA GLN A 68 -0.08 -1.99 16.91
C GLN A 68 -1.51 -2.20 17.42
N GLU A 69 -2.04 -1.29 18.23
CA GLU A 69 -3.40 -1.34 18.76
C GLU A 69 -4.43 -1.28 17.63
N HIS A 70 -4.17 -0.46 16.61
CA HIS A 70 -5.02 -0.40 15.41
C HIS A 70 -4.95 -1.69 14.59
N ARG A 71 -3.77 -2.30 14.48
CA ARG A 71 -3.61 -3.64 13.88
C ARG A 71 -4.44 -4.66 14.63
N ASP A 72 -4.38 -4.69 15.97
CA ASP A 72 -5.11 -5.66 16.77
C ASP A 72 -6.63 -5.46 16.71
N MET A 73 -7.10 -4.21 16.61
CA MET A 73 -8.50 -3.91 16.31
C MET A 73 -8.90 -4.31 14.89
N ALA A 74 -7.99 -4.19 13.91
CA ALA A 74 -8.25 -4.62 12.54
C ALA A 74 -8.49 -6.14 12.44
N LEU A 75 -7.75 -6.94 13.21
CA LEU A 75 -7.94 -8.40 13.29
C LEU A 75 -9.35 -8.77 13.76
N LYS A 76 -9.99 -7.94 14.59
CA LYS A 76 -11.39 -8.17 15.03
C LYS A 76 -12.42 -8.00 13.91
N ARG A 77 -12.04 -7.43 12.75
CA ARG A 77 -12.91 -7.35 11.56
C ARG A 77 -12.82 -8.60 10.67
N HIS A 78 -12.16 -9.65 11.12
CA HIS A 78 -12.13 -10.93 10.42
C HIS A 78 -13.57 -11.45 10.17
N LYS A 79 -13.85 -11.88 8.93
CA LYS A 79 -15.16 -12.31 8.39
C LYS A 79 -16.23 -11.21 8.26
N HIS A 80 -15.88 -9.94 8.43
CA HIS A 80 -16.76 -8.86 8.00
C HIS A 80 -16.85 -8.80 6.47
N HIS A 81 -17.89 -8.16 5.94
CA HIS A 81 -18.17 -8.18 4.51
C HIS A 81 -17.77 -6.87 3.81
N ILE A 82 -17.27 -7.00 2.58
CA ILE A 82 -17.25 -5.93 1.58
C ILE A 82 -18.16 -6.38 0.45
N GLY A 83 -19.34 -5.75 0.35
CA GLY A 83 -20.39 -6.19 -0.56
C GLY A 83 -20.76 -7.67 -0.31
N PRO A 84 -20.72 -8.55 -1.32
CA PRO A 84 -21.11 -9.96 -1.18
C PRO A 84 -19.98 -10.87 -0.66
N ARG A 85 -18.77 -10.35 -0.43
CA ARG A 85 -17.60 -11.15 -0.02
C ARG A 85 -17.29 -10.92 1.45
N TYR A 86 -17.11 -12.00 2.21
CA TYR A 86 -16.47 -11.90 3.52
C TYR A 86 -14.95 -11.72 3.34
N ILE A 87 -14.36 -10.93 4.23
CA ILE A 87 -12.95 -10.59 4.22
C ILE A 87 -12.26 -11.32 5.35
N GLU A 88 -11.21 -12.05 5.01
CA GLU A 88 -10.35 -12.68 6.00
C GLU A 88 -9.20 -11.72 6.34
N VAL A 89 -9.04 -11.40 7.62
CA VAL A 89 -7.96 -10.55 8.11
C VAL A 89 -7.00 -11.39 8.95
N TYR A 90 -5.71 -11.34 8.63
CA TYR A 90 -4.62 -12.05 9.31
C TYR A 90 -3.46 -11.12 9.65
N ARG A 91 -2.61 -11.50 10.60
CA ARG A 91 -1.34 -10.82 10.84
C ARG A 91 -0.40 -11.02 9.65
N ALA A 92 0.38 -10.01 9.33
CA ALA A 92 1.44 -10.07 8.33
C ALA A 92 2.66 -9.27 8.78
N THR A 93 3.79 -9.48 8.10
CA THR A 93 5.07 -8.87 8.46
C THR A 93 5.39 -7.64 7.61
N GLY A 94 6.39 -6.87 8.04
CA GLY A 94 6.95 -5.76 7.25
C GLY A 94 7.55 -6.21 5.93
N GLU A 95 8.16 -7.40 5.91
CA GLU A 95 8.73 -8.00 4.70
C GLU A 95 7.66 -8.37 3.67
N ASP A 96 6.51 -8.91 4.12
CA ASP A 96 5.36 -9.17 3.24
C ASP A 96 4.85 -7.87 2.61
N PHE A 97 4.73 -6.81 3.43
CA PHE A 97 4.28 -5.51 2.96
C PHE A 97 5.26 -4.92 1.94
N LEU A 98 6.57 -4.96 2.23
CA LEU A 98 7.61 -4.46 1.34
C LEU A 98 7.65 -5.21 0.01
N SER A 99 7.49 -6.53 0.05
CA SER A 99 7.49 -7.37 -1.15
C SER A 99 6.34 -7.03 -2.09
N VAL A 100 5.17 -6.69 -1.53
CA VAL A 100 3.99 -6.31 -2.33
C VAL A 100 4.03 -4.83 -2.72
N ALA A 101 4.35 -3.93 -1.79
CA ALA A 101 4.39 -2.49 -2.02
C ALA A 101 5.55 -2.07 -2.94
N GLY A 102 6.69 -2.76 -2.87
CA GLY A 102 7.84 -2.53 -3.72
C GLY A 102 7.68 -3.02 -5.15
N GLY A 103 6.74 -3.91 -5.42
CA GLY A 103 6.63 -4.55 -6.73
C GLY A 103 7.79 -5.52 -7.01
N ALA A 104 7.52 -6.53 -7.84
CA ALA A 104 8.36 -7.72 -8.02
C ALA A 104 9.76 -7.50 -8.67
N THR A 105 10.29 -6.28 -8.70
CA THR A 105 11.61 -5.96 -9.28
C THR A 105 12.61 -5.65 -8.19
N CYS A 106 13.76 -6.33 -8.19
CA CYS A 106 14.87 -6.08 -7.25
C CYS A 106 15.30 -4.61 -7.22
N GLU A 107 15.19 -3.89 -8.34
CA GLU A 107 15.47 -2.46 -8.43
C GLU A 107 14.53 -1.62 -7.57
N ALA A 108 13.24 -1.98 -7.52
CA ALA A 108 12.25 -1.28 -6.72
C ALA A 108 12.44 -1.54 -5.22
N ALA A 109 12.82 -2.76 -4.85
CA ALA A 109 13.23 -3.09 -3.47
C ALA A 109 14.49 -2.31 -3.05
N ALA A 110 15.50 -2.23 -3.92
CA ALA A 110 16.71 -1.45 -3.67
C ALA A 110 16.46 0.06 -3.66
N PHE A 111 15.44 0.53 -4.39
CA PHE A 111 15.03 1.93 -4.38
C PHE A 111 14.30 2.30 -3.09
N LEU A 112 13.41 1.43 -2.59
CA LEU A 112 12.75 1.62 -1.30
C LEU A 112 13.72 1.51 -0.12
N SER A 113 14.72 0.61 -0.18
CA SER A 113 15.73 0.48 0.89
C SER A 113 16.59 1.74 1.08
N ARG A 114 16.63 2.61 0.07
CA ARG A 114 17.31 3.92 0.12
C ARG A 114 16.45 5.04 0.75
N GLY A 115 15.28 4.71 1.31
CA GLY A 115 14.40 5.69 1.96
C GLY A 115 13.54 6.50 1.00
N ALA A 116 13.37 6.04 -0.25
CA ALA A 116 12.45 6.66 -1.19
C ALA A 116 11.00 6.35 -0.80
N LYS A 117 10.12 7.36 -0.85
CA LYS A 117 8.79 7.30 -0.23
C LYS A 117 7.70 6.64 -1.07
N VAL A 118 7.82 6.65 -2.40
CA VAL A 118 6.74 6.21 -3.30
C VAL A 118 7.31 5.65 -4.60
N ILE A 119 6.73 4.54 -5.08
CA ILE A 119 6.93 4.01 -6.43
C ILE A 119 5.58 4.00 -7.14
N VAL A 120 5.54 4.54 -8.37
CA VAL A 120 4.34 4.55 -9.21
C VAL A 120 4.58 3.65 -10.41
N ARG A 121 3.82 2.56 -10.50
CA ARG A 121 3.82 1.69 -11.68
C ARG A 121 2.81 2.17 -12.70
N MET A 122 3.30 2.75 -13.79
CA MET A 122 2.45 3.16 -14.92
C MET A 122 2.20 1.99 -15.89
N ARG A 123 1.03 1.97 -16.52
CA ARG A 123 0.66 1.03 -17.59
C ARG A 123 0.15 1.81 -18.79
N GLY A 124 0.26 1.22 -19.98
CA GLY A 124 -0.21 1.84 -21.23
C GLY A 124 0.73 2.92 -21.76
N LEU A 125 2.00 2.90 -21.34
CA LEU A 125 3.03 3.73 -21.97
C LEU A 125 3.33 3.18 -23.37
N PRO A 126 3.47 4.05 -24.38
CA PRO A 126 4.00 3.67 -25.69
C PRO A 126 5.35 2.95 -25.58
N TYR A 127 5.63 2.04 -26.52
CA TYR A 127 6.89 1.27 -26.51
C TYR A 127 8.14 2.15 -26.67
N ASP A 128 7.98 3.32 -27.28
CA ASP A 128 8.99 4.35 -27.49
C ASP A 128 9.01 5.42 -26.38
N ALA A 129 8.22 5.23 -25.30
CA ALA A 129 8.16 6.18 -24.20
C ALA A 129 9.50 6.25 -23.44
N THR A 130 10.08 7.44 -23.43
CA THR A 130 11.31 7.75 -22.69
C THR A 130 11.00 8.27 -21.28
N ALA A 131 11.95 8.12 -20.36
CA ALA A 131 11.81 8.64 -18.99
C ALA A 131 11.52 10.16 -18.96
N GLN A 132 12.13 10.93 -19.87
CA GLN A 132 11.89 12.37 -19.99
C GLN A 132 10.45 12.71 -20.39
N GLN A 133 9.87 11.96 -21.34
CA GLN A 133 8.47 12.13 -21.75
C GLN A 133 7.49 11.77 -20.63
N VAL A 134 7.79 10.72 -19.87
CA VAL A 134 7.00 10.31 -18.70
C VAL A 134 6.99 11.42 -17.65
N VAL A 135 8.16 11.94 -17.27
CA VAL A 135 8.29 13.03 -16.30
C VAL A 135 7.54 14.26 -16.78
N ARG A 136 7.75 14.67 -18.04
CA ARG A 136 7.07 15.83 -18.64
C ARG A 136 5.55 15.70 -18.59
N THR A 137 5.03 14.52 -18.93
CA THR A 137 3.58 14.25 -18.92
C THR A 137 2.99 14.35 -17.51
N LEU A 138 3.68 13.79 -16.51
CA LEU A 138 3.25 13.87 -15.11
C LEU A 138 3.22 15.31 -14.59
N PHE A 139 4.21 16.13 -14.97
CA PHE A 139 4.23 17.54 -14.59
C PHE A 139 3.11 18.35 -15.26
N HIS A 140 2.71 18.01 -16.48
CA HIS A 140 1.68 18.78 -17.19
C HIS A 140 0.25 18.43 -16.74
N LEU A 141 0.04 17.26 -16.14
CA LEU A 141 -1.26 16.83 -15.57
C LEU A 141 -1.52 17.36 -14.15
N LEU A 142 -0.53 17.97 -13.51
CA LEU A 142 -0.59 18.44 -12.11
C LEU A 142 -0.68 19.98 -11.98
N ILE A 143 -0.90 20.70 -13.09
CA ILE A 143 -1.16 22.15 -13.14
C ILE A 143 -2.52 22.34 -13.79
#